data_AF-A0A8T4DSZ4-F1
#
_entry.id   AF-A0A8T4DSZ4-F1
#
_cell.length_a   1.000
_cell.length_b   1.000
_cell.length_c   1.000
_cell.angle_alpha   90.00
_cell.angle_beta   90.00
_cell.angle_gamma   90.00
#
_symmetry.space_group_name_H-M   'P 1'
#
loop_
_entity.id
_entity.type
_entity.pdbx_description
1 polymer ?
#
loop_
_entity_poly.entity_id
_entity_poly.type
_entity_poly.pdbx_seq_one_letter_code
_entity_poly.pdbx_strand_id
1 'polypeptide(L)'
;MKIKNINKKILVLIVMIVMFLLIYYVEGEFNKSIKAEIITDSFKLIEVEYEQNVTKQYLNLIQNHLAENNSKLSQLKSGDIYHLHDPTKQEVINFIDSYGTASLKNLIDTAKSQGIRCAYVLAYTSGLTVVGENSPIVGGGSYPLIGFDTLDYGMIYFEAETQYQVEPKIGKGYTYCVVGEPYFPGVFDTISDIIIIW
;
A
#
# COMPACT_ATOMS: atom_id res chain seq x y z
N MET A 1 -95.78 6.87 49.03
CA MET A 1 -94.41 7.42 48.80
C MET A 1 -93.36 6.39 48.32
N LYS A 2 -93.68 5.10 48.09
CA LYS A 2 -92.69 4.06 47.68
C LYS A 2 -92.39 3.96 46.16
N ILE A 3 -93.33 4.35 45.29
CA ILE A 3 -93.22 4.17 43.82
C ILE A 3 -92.11 5.02 43.18
N LYS A 4 -91.86 6.24 43.70
CA LYS A 4 -90.77 7.12 43.22
C LYS A 4 -89.37 6.54 43.43
N ASN A 5 -89.18 5.67 44.42
CA ASN A 5 -87.87 5.12 44.78
C ASN A 5 -87.49 3.90 43.94
N ILE A 6 -88.49 3.16 43.42
CA ILE A 6 -88.29 2.02 42.52
C ILE A 6 -87.79 2.51 41.15
N ASN A 7 -88.40 3.58 40.60
CA ASN A 7 -87.96 4.18 39.34
C ASN A 7 -86.52 4.71 39.41
N LYS A 8 -86.09 5.23 40.57
CA LYS A 8 -84.72 5.72 40.77
C LYS A 8 -83.68 4.58 40.77
N LYS A 9 -84.00 3.43 41.39
CA LYS A 9 -83.13 2.24 41.38
C LYS A 9 -83.00 1.62 39.99
N ILE A 10 -84.11 1.55 39.24
CA ILE A 10 -84.10 1.05 37.86
C ILE A 10 -83.25 1.97 36.97
N LEU A 11 -83.39 3.28 37.10
CA LEU A 11 -82.59 4.24 36.35
C LEU A 11 -81.08 4.11 36.64
N VAL A 12 -80.70 3.94 37.91
CA VAL A 12 -79.29 3.72 38.29
C VAL A 12 -78.75 2.43 37.69
N LEU A 13 -79.53 1.35 37.69
CA LEU A 13 -79.13 0.07 37.10
C LEU A 13 -78.92 0.18 35.58
N ILE A 14 -79.82 0.88 34.89
CA ILE A 14 -79.70 1.13 33.44
C ILE A 14 -78.43 1.93 33.14
N VAL A 15 -78.14 2.98 33.91
CA VAL A 15 -76.92 3.79 33.74
C VAL A 15 -75.67 2.93 33.96
N MET A 16 -75.64 2.07 34.99
CA MET A 16 -74.50 1.18 35.22
C MET A 16 -74.30 0.18 34.09
N ILE A 17 -75.38 -0.42 33.55
CA ILE A 17 -75.29 -1.35 32.42
C ILE A 17 -74.76 -0.65 31.17
N VAL A 18 -75.30 0.54 30.85
CA VAL A 18 -74.85 1.32 29.68
C VAL A 18 -73.39 1.72 29.84
N MET A 19 -72.97 2.14 31.02
CA MET A 19 -71.58 2.52 31.27
C MET A 19 -70.64 1.31 31.18
N PHE A 20 -71.05 0.15 31.66
CA PHE A 20 -70.29 -1.09 31.55
C PHE A 20 -70.13 -1.53 30.08
N LEU A 21 -71.20 -1.47 29.29
CA LEU A 21 -71.17 -1.75 27.85
C LEU A 21 -70.26 -0.77 27.10
N LEU A 22 -70.27 0.51 27.47
CA LEU A 22 -69.39 1.54 26.92
C LEU A 22 -67.92 1.25 27.20
N ILE A 23 -67.58 0.87 28.45
CA ILE A 23 -66.21 0.49 28.82
C ILE A 23 -65.75 -0.71 27.97
N TYR A 24 -66.58 -1.75 27.88
CA TYR A 24 -66.25 -2.96 27.12
C TYR A 24 -66.05 -2.66 25.61
N TYR A 25 -66.86 -1.76 25.06
CA TYR A 25 -66.73 -1.32 23.67
C TYR A 25 -65.43 -0.53 23.44
N VAL A 26 -65.12 0.43 24.31
CA VAL A 26 -63.90 1.25 24.23
C VAL A 26 -62.65 0.37 24.39
N GLU A 27 -62.64 -0.55 25.35
CA GLU A 27 -61.54 -1.52 25.51
C GLU A 27 -61.37 -2.41 24.27
N GLY A 28 -62.48 -2.83 23.65
CA GLY A 28 -62.46 -3.61 22.42
C GLY A 28 -61.83 -2.87 21.24
N GLU A 29 -62.21 -1.61 21.01
CA GLU A 29 -61.64 -0.78 19.95
C GLU A 29 -60.17 -0.42 20.22
N PHE A 30 -59.83 -0.10 21.47
CA PHE A 30 -58.44 0.17 21.86
C PHE A 30 -57.53 -1.04 21.63
N ASN A 31 -57.99 -2.24 22.00
CA ASN A 31 -57.24 -3.49 21.76
C ASN A 31 -57.06 -3.81 20.27
N LYS A 32 -58.04 -3.48 19.42
CA LYS A 32 -57.88 -3.63 17.96
C LYS A 32 -56.82 -2.67 17.42
N SER A 33 -56.85 -1.42 17.85
CA SER A 33 -55.87 -0.40 17.45
C SER A 33 -54.44 -0.81 17.80
N ILE A 34 -54.21 -1.24 19.05
CA ILE A 34 -52.90 -1.70 19.50
C ILE A 34 -52.42 -2.91 18.69
N LYS A 35 -53.29 -3.87 18.41
CA LYS A 35 -52.90 -5.05 17.60
C LYS A 35 -52.48 -4.66 16.18
N ALA A 36 -53.18 -3.71 15.56
CA ALA A 36 -52.81 -3.23 14.23
C ALA A 36 -51.46 -2.52 14.21
N GLU A 37 -51.18 -1.72 15.25
CA GLU A 37 -49.89 -1.04 15.42
C GLU A 37 -48.74 -2.04 15.63
N ILE A 38 -48.92 -3.03 16.52
CA ILE A 38 -47.94 -4.11 16.74
C ILE A 38 -47.63 -4.85 15.43
N ILE A 39 -48.65 -5.19 14.64
CA ILE A 39 -48.47 -5.87 13.34
C ILE A 39 -47.67 -4.98 12.39
N THR A 40 -47.99 -3.69 12.31
CA THR A 40 -47.31 -2.73 11.44
C THR A 40 -45.83 -2.59 11.80
N ASP A 41 -45.52 -2.47 13.10
CA ASP A 41 -44.16 -2.32 13.57
C ASP A 41 -43.35 -3.60 13.42
N SER A 42 -43.97 -4.77 13.59
CA SER A 42 -43.31 -6.04 13.31
C SER A 42 -42.98 -6.24 11.82
N PHE A 43 -43.81 -5.73 10.90
CA PHE A 43 -43.45 -5.70 9.48
C PHE A 43 -42.27 -4.77 9.18
N LYS A 44 -42.25 -3.56 9.76
CA LYS A 44 -41.13 -2.62 9.60
C LYS A 44 -39.82 -3.21 10.14
N LEU A 45 -39.88 -3.93 11.27
CA LEU A 45 -38.70 -4.57 11.84
C LEU A 45 -38.12 -5.63 10.90
N ILE A 46 -38.98 -6.45 10.29
CA ILE A 46 -38.56 -7.46 9.30
C ILE A 46 -37.91 -6.80 8.07
N GLU A 47 -38.47 -5.69 7.59
CA GLU A 47 -37.92 -4.93 6.46
C GLU A 47 -36.52 -4.38 6.79
N VAL A 48 -36.37 -3.77 7.96
CA VAL A 48 -35.07 -3.26 8.44
C VAL A 48 -34.05 -4.39 8.61
N GLU A 49 -34.44 -5.54 9.15
CA GLU A 49 -33.56 -6.71 9.27
C GLU A 49 -33.10 -7.22 7.90
N TYR A 50 -34.02 -7.25 6.92
CA TYR A 50 -33.71 -7.62 5.55
C TYR A 50 -32.71 -6.65 4.92
N GLU A 51 -32.95 -5.34 4.99
CA GLU A 51 -32.05 -4.30 4.47
C GLU A 51 -30.68 -4.37 5.15
N GLN A 52 -30.64 -4.59 6.47
CA GLN A 52 -29.39 -4.73 7.20
C GLN A 52 -28.60 -5.95 6.73
N ASN A 53 -29.27 -7.07 6.48
CA ASN A 53 -28.61 -8.28 5.97
C ASN A 53 -28.05 -8.08 4.56
N VAL A 54 -28.83 -7.46 3.66
CA VAL A 54 -28.38 -7.10 2.31
C VAL A 54 -27.17 -6.17 2.36
N THR A 55 -27.21 -5.16 3.22
CA THR A 55 -26.10 -4.22 3.41
C THR A 55 -24.83 -4.91 3.91
N LYS A 56 -24.95 -5.86 4.85
CA LYS A 56 -23.82 -6.67 5.33
C LYS A 56 -23.19 -7.51 4.21
N GLN A 57 -24.01 -8.09 3.33
CA GLN A 57 -23.50 -8.84 2.18
C GLN A 57 -22.74 -7.94 1.20
N TYR A 58 -23.27 -6.76 0.88
CA TYR A 58 -22.56 -5.78 0.04
C TYR A 58 -21.25 -5.32 0.67
N LEU A 59 -21.22 -5.07 1.98
CA LEU A 59 -19.99 -4.67 2.67
C LEU A 59 -18.91 -5.76 2.56
N ASN A 60 -19.27 -7.03 2.76
CA ASN A 60 -18.35 -8.15 2.60
C ASN A 60 -17.81 -8.25 1.16
N LEU A 61 -18.66 -8.05 0.16
CA LEU A 61 -18.24 -8.03 -1.25
C LEU A 61 -17.21 -6.92 -1.52
N ILE A 62 -17.47 -5.70 -1.03
CA ILE A 62 -16.56 -4.57 -1.17
C ILE A 62 -15.22 -4.84 -0.47
N GLN A 63 -15.25 -5.42 0.73
CA GLN A 63 -14.02 -5.80 1.45
C GLN A 63 -13.19 -6.82 0.69
N ASN A 64 -13.83 -7.82 0.07
CA ASN A 64 -13.15 -8.81 -0.77
C ASN A 64 -12.51 -8.16 -2.00
N HIS A 65 -13.25 -7.30 -2.72
CA HIS A 65 -12.70 -6.57 -3.86
C HIS A 65 -11.56 -5.64 -3.47
N LEU A 66 -11.63 -5.00 -2.31
CA LEU A 66 -10.53 -4.16 -1.81
C LEU A 66 -9.28 -4.99 -1.52
N ALA A 67 -9.43 -6.17 -0.91
CA ALA A 67 -8.33 -7.09 -0.67
C ALA A 67 -7.69 -7.58 -1.98
N GLU A 68 -8.51 -7.94 -2.98
CA GLU A 68 -8.03 -8.34 -4.30
C GLU A 68 -7.30 -7.20 -5.02
N ASN A 69 -7.86 -6.00 -5.01
CA ASN A 69 -7.23 -4.82 -5.62
C ASN A 69 -5.91 -4.47 -4.94
N ASN A 70 -5.82 -4.57 -3.61
CA ASN A 70 -4.58 -4.35 -2.89
C ASN A 70 -3.52 -5.41 -3.24
N SER A 71 -3.93 -6.68 -3.38
CA SER A 71 -3.03 -7.75 -3.84
C SER A 71 -2.50 -7.45 -5.24
N LYS A 72 -3.39 -7.08 -6.17
CA LYS A 72 -3.03 -6.72 -7.55
C LYS A 72 -2.14 -5.48 -7.62
N LEU A 73 -2.43 -4.47 -6.79
CA LEU A 73 -1.59 -3.27 -6.69
C LEU A 73 -0.19 -3.63 -6.18
N SER A 74 -0.07 -4.50 -5.20
CA SER A 74 1.22 -4.99 -4.72
C SER A 74 2.00 -5.71 -5.82
N GLN A 75 1.35 -6.56 -6.60
CA GLN A 75 1.97 -7.24 -7.75
C GLN A 75 2.43 -6.26 -8.84
N LEU A 76 1.62 -5.23 -9.13
CA LEU A 76 1.99 -4.20 -10.11
C LEU A 76 3.13 -3.31 -9.60
N LYS A 77 3.18 -3.03 -8.30
CA LYS A 77 4.25 -2.23 -7.68
C LYS A 77 5.57 -2.98 -7.56
N SER A 78 5.53 -4.30 -7.37
CA SER A 78 6.75 -5.10 -7.28
C SER A 78 7.47 -5.24 -8.62
N GLY A 79 6.84 -4.85 -9.74
CA GLY A 79 7.36 -5.10 -11.08
C GLY A 79 7.60 -6.60 -11.35
N ASP A 80 8.04 -6.92 -12.56
CA ASP A 80 8.55 -8.25 -12.90
C ASP A 80 9.62 -8.14 -14.00
N ILE A 81 10.24 -9.25 -14.38
CA ILE A 81 11.28 -9.26 -15.44
C ILE A 81 10.84 -8.66 -16.78
N TYR A 82 9.53 -8.55 -17.03
CA TYR A 82 8.94 -8.02 -18.25
C TYR A 82 8.45 -6.57 -18.08
N HIS A 83 8.32 -6.09 -16.85
CA HIS A 83 7.84 -4.76 -16.50
C HIS A 83 8.82 -4.09 -15.52
N LEU A 84 9.95 -3.65 -16.07
CA LEU A 84 10.97 -2.94 -15.28
C LEU A 84 10.54 -1.50 -14.98
N HIS A 85 10.51 -1.12 -13.70
CA HIS A 85 10.31 0.26 -13.25
C HIS A 85 11.61 0.91 -12.81
N ASP A 86 11.65 2.24 -12.91
CA ASP A 86 12.71 3.04 -12.33
C ASP A 86 12.47 3.14 -10.82
N PRO A 87 13.41 2.72 -9.95
CA PRO A 87 13.18 2.68 -8.52
C PRO A 87 13.27 4.06 -7.86
N THR A 88 12.83 4.17 -6.62
CA THR A 88 13.21 5.33 -5.78
C THR A 88 14.60 5.14 -5.17
N LYS A 89 15.29 6.21 -4.78
CA LYS A 89 16.58 6.09 -4.08
C LYS A 89 16.50 5.20 -2.84
N GLN A 90 15.43 5.33 -2.05
CA GLN A 90 15.25 4.51 -0.85
C GLN A 90 15.07 3.03 -1.18
N GLU A 91 14.36 2.72 -2.26
CA GLU A 91 14.18 1.36 -2.74
C GLU A 91 15.51 0.74 -3.19
N VAL A 92 16.36 1.50 -3.89
CA VAL A 92 17.71 1.05 -4.25
C VAL A 92 18.56 0.78 -3.01
N ILE A 93 18.56 1.67 -2.01
CA ILE A 93 19.31 1.47 -0.76
C ILE A 93 18.85 0.18 -0.07
N ASN A 94 17.53 0.00 0.09
CA ASN A 94 16.98 -1.20 0.70
C ASN A 94 17.35 -2.47 -0.09
N PHE A 95 17.34 -2.40 -1.42
CA PHE A 95 17.75 -3.48 -2.30
C PHE A 95 19.23 -3.83 -2.07
N ILE A 96 20.13 -2.85 -2.16
CA ILE A 96 21.57 -3.05 -1.98
C ILE A 96 21.85 -3.66 -0.59
N ASP A 97 21.27 -3.10 0.48
CA ASP A 97 21.45 -3.57 1.85
C ASP A 97 20.96 -5.02 2.07
N SER A 98 19.89 -5.41 1.36
CA SER A 98 19.29 -6.75 1.51
C SER A 98 20.12 -7.88 0.88
N TYR A 99 20.92 -7.58 -0.15
CA TYR A 99 21.62 -8.59 -0.95
C TYR A 99 23.10 -8.75 -0.62
N GLY A 100 23.66 -7.90 0.26
CA GLY A 100 25.04 -8.06 0.73
C GLY A 100 26.09 -7.94 -0.38
N THR A 101 27.28 -8.44 -0.09
CA THR A 101 28.34 -8.69 -1.07
C THR A 101 27.88 -9.78 -2.06
N ALA A 102 27.66 -9.40 -3.32
CA ALA A 102 27.28 -10.32 -4.38
C ALA A 102 28.06 -10.02 -5.66
N SER A 103 28.14 -10.99 -6.58
CA SER A 103 28.68 -10.70 -7.90
C SER A 103 27.77 -9.69 -8.61
N LEU A 104 28.37 -8.79 -9.40
CA LEU A 104 27.62 -7.77 -10.13
C LEU A 104 26.55 -8.38 -11.04
N LYS A 105 26.86 -9.51 -11.68
CA LYS A 105 25.89 -10.25 -12.49
C LYS A 105 24.68 -10.70 -11.65
N ASN A 106 24.91 -11.25 -10.47
CA ASN A 106 23.83 -11.69 -9.59
C ASN A 106 22.98 -10.51 -9.11
N LEU A 107 23.58 -9.36 -8.80
CA LEU A 107 22.83 -8.15 -8.43
C LEU A 107 21.94 -7.68 -9.58
N ILE A 108 22.48 -7.60 -10.80
CA ILE A 108 21.70 -7.20 -11.99
C ILE A 108 20.54 -8.17 -12.25
N ASP A 109 20.81 -9.48 -12.25
CA ASP A 109 19.78 -10.50 -12.49
C ASP A 109 18.70 -10.45 -11.40
N THR A 110 19.08 -10.17 -10.15
CA THR A 110 18.18 -10.08 -9.01
C THR A 110 17.36 -8.79 -8.99
N ALA A 111 17.95 -7.66 -9.38
CA ALA A 111 17.21 -6.42 -9.57
C ALA A 111 16.16 -6.59 -10.66
N LYS A 112 16.56 -7.13 -11.82
CA LYS A 112 15.65 -7.41 -12.94
C LYS A 112 14.54 -8.39 -12.55
N SER A 113 14.83 -9.42 -11.74
CA SER A 113 13.81 -10.36 -11.25
C SER A 113 12.78 -9.75 -10.31
N GLN A 114 13.13 -8.65 -9.65
CA GLN A 114 12.24 -7.83 -8.84
C GLN A 114 11.68 -6.62 -9.60
N GLY A 115 11.73 -6.63 -10.93
CA GLY A 115 11.21 -5.53 -11.73
C GLY A 115 11.99 -4.22 -11.60
N ILE A 116 13.15 -4.20 -10.95
CA ILE A 116 13.94 -2.98 -10.79
C ILE A 116 14.82 -2.78 -12.02
N ARG A 117 14.64 -1.66 -12.72
CA ARG A 117 15.53 -1.25 -13.80
C ARG A 117 16.89 -0.87 -13.24
N CYS A 118 17.93 -1.46 -13.80
CA CYS A 118 19.32 -1.15 -13.50
C CYS A 118 20.18 -1.26 -14.75
N ALA A 119 21.36 -0.65 -14.70
CA ALA A 119 22.37 -0.66 -15.74
C ALA A 119 23.67 -1.25 -15.21
N TYR A 120 24.39 -1.95 -16.09
CA TYR A 120 25.80 -2.24 -15.91
C TYR A 120 26.61 -0.99 -16.29
N VAL A 121 27.50 -0.55 -15.39
CA VAL A 121 28.27 0.68 -15.58
C VAL A 121 29.76 0.38 -15.46
N LEU A 122 30.55 0.94 -16.37
CA LEU A 122 32.00 0.84 -16.35
C LEU A 122 32.62 2.24 -16.23
N ALA A 123 33.29 2.49 -15.10
CA ALA A 123 34.16 3.65 -14.95
C ALA A 123 35.57 3.26 -15.42
N TYR A 124 35.94 3.69 -16.63
CA TYR A 124 37.27 3.44 -17.17
C TYR A 124 38.27 4.38 -16.53
N THR A 125 39.37 3.83 -16.04
CA THR A 125 40.49 4.60 -15.52
C THR A 125 41.67 4.52 -16.46
N SER A 126 42.33 5.66 -16.61
CA SER A 126 43.58 5.75 -17.33
C SER A 126 44.57 6.51 -16.48
N GLY A 127 45.84 6.23 -16.70
CA GLY A 127 46.85 7.15 -16.29
C GLY A 127 48.15 6.94 -17.05
N LEU A 128 48.83 8.06 -17.22
CA LEU A 128 50.11 8.15 -17.89
C LEU A 128 51.14 8.51 -16.83
N THR A 129 52.09 7.61 -16.58
CA THR A 129 53.25 7.92 -15.74
C THR A 129 54.44 7.77 -16.65
N VAL A 130 55.15 8.89 -16.84
CA VAL A 130 56.44 8.89 -17.53
C VAL A 130 57.47 8.44 -16.50
N VAL A 131 57.93 7.19 -16.61
CA VAL A 131 59.02 6.68 -15.77
C VAL A 131 60.31 6.78 -16.57
N GLY A 132 60.99 7.93 -16.43
CA GLY A 132 62.19 8.27 -17.20
C GLY A 132 61.89 8.90 -18.56
N GLU A 133 62.89 9.57 -19.16
CA GLU A 133 62.74 10.45 -20.33
C GLU A 133 62.15 9.79 -21.59
N ASN A 134 62.07 8.45 -21.67
CA ASN A 134 61.71 7.75 -22.92
C ASN A 134 60.79 6.53 -22.76
N SER A 135 60.03 6.38 -21.67
CA SER A 135 59.07 5.27 -21.55
C SER A 135 57.80 5.66 -20.79
N PRO A 136 56.74 6.10 -21.49
CA PRO A 136 55.43 6.24 -20.88
C PRO A 136 54.90 4.85 -20.49
N ILE A 137 54.66 4.63 -19.19
CA ILE A 137 53.81 3.54 -18.75
C ILE A 137 52.38 4.01 -18.91
N VAL A 138 51.67 3.42 -19.87
CA VAL A 138 50.22 3.54 -20.00
C VAL A 138 49.62 2.49 -19.08
N GLY A 139 49.15 2.91 -17.92
CA GLY A 139 48.37 2.10 -17.00
C GLY A 139 46.89 2.47 -17.10
N GLY A 140 46.02 1.55 -16.71
CA GLY A 140 44.58 1.79 -16.71
C GLY A 140 43.79 0.52 -16.42
N GLY A 141 42.53 0.70 -16.06
CA GLY A 141 41.63 -0.37 -15.71
C GLY A 141 40.18 0.06 -15.89
N SER A 142 39.27 -0.69 -15.28
CA SER A 142 37.87 -0.32 -15.22
C SER A 142 37.26 -0.81 -13.92
N TYR A 143 36.43 0.03 -13.31
CA TYR A 143 35.66 -0.33 -12.13
C TYR A 143 34.22 -0.64 -12.56
N PRO A 144 33.78 -1.90 -12.42
CA PRO A 144 32.43 -2.31 -12.76
C PRO A 144 31.47 -1.95 -11.62
N LEU A 145 30.37 -1.29 -11.97
CA LEU A 145 29.35 -0.77 -11.07
C LEU A 145 27.96 -1.24 -11.53
N ILE A 146 27.02 -1.23 -10.60
CA ILE A 146 25.60 -1.22 -10.93
C ILE A 146 25.08 0.21 -10.82
N GLY A 147 24.32 0.66 -11.82
CA GLY A 147 23.67 1.96 -11.86
C GLY A 147 22.15 1.83 -11.82
N PHE A 148 21.48 2.78 -11.16
CA PHE A 148 20.02 2.86 -11.11
C PHE A 148 19.60 4.28 -11.47
N ASP A 149 18.73 4.44 -12.48
CA ASP A 149 18.08 5.73 -12.73
C ASP A 149 16.90 5.86 -11.77
N THR A 150 17.05 6.69 -10.75
CA THR A 150 16.03 6.83 -9.72
C THR A 150 15.04 7.92 -10.05
N LEU A 151 13.78 7.70 -9.69
CA LEU A 151 12.68 8.64 -9.92
C LEU A 151 12.90 10.00 -9.22
N ASP A 152 13.68 10.03 -8.14
CA ASP A 152 13.78 11.16 -7.22
C ASP A 152 15.20 11.73 -7.04
N TYR A 153 16.25 11.05 -7.52
CA TYR A 153 17.64 11.49 -7.35
C TYR A 153 18.49 11.38 -8.63
N GLY A 154 17.91 10.90 -9.74
CA GLY A 154 18.64 10.58 -10.96
C GLY A 154 19.52 9.34 -10.81
N MET A 155 20.58 9.25 -11.63
CA MET A 155 21.49 8.10 -11.62
C MET A 155 22.31 8.00 -10.33
N ILE A 156 22.25 6.84 -9.66
CA ILE A 156 23.11 6.47 -8.53
C ILE A 156 23.83 5.16 -8.82
N TYR A 157 25.03 4.99 -8.28
CA TYR A 157 25.92 3.87 -8.61
C TYR A 157 26.45 3.20 -7.34
N PHE A 158 26.64 1.88 -7.41
CA PHE A 158 27.17 1.09 -6.32
C PHE A 158 28.21 0.07 -6.80
N GLU A 159 29.20 -0.19 -5.96
CA GLU A 159 30.07 -1.35 -6.09
C GLU A 159 29.32 -2.62 -5.65
N ALA A 160 29.40 -3.68 -6.46
CA ALA A 160 28.72 -4.94 -6.15
C ALA A 160 29.27 -5.66 -4.91
N GLU A 161 30.59 -5.59 -4.72
CA GLU A 161 31.26 -6.35 -3.67
C GLU A 161 31.22 -5.63 -2.32
N THR A 162 31.53 -4.33 -2.30
CA THR A 162 31.61 -3.52 -1.08
C THR A 162 30.30 -2.83 -0.73
N GLN A 163 29.36 -2.76 -1.69
CA GLN A 163 28.09 -2.03 -1.57
C GLN A 163 28.25 -0.52 -1.36
N TYR A 164 29.47 0.02 -1.52
CA TYR A 164 29.66 1.44 -1.39
C TYR A 164 29.04 2.18 -2.57
N GLN A 165 28.37 3.28 -2.24
CA GLN A 165 27.89 4.19 -3.25
C GLN A 165 29.09 4.88 -3.91
N VAL A 166 29.03 5.06 -5.22
CA VAL A 166 30.08 5.73 -5.99
C VAL A 166 29.46 6.90 -6.76
N GLU A 167 30.15 8.03 -6.75
CA GLU A 167 29.82 9.23 -7.52
C GLU A 167 30.87 9.45 -8.62
N PRO A 168 30.93 8.56 -9.64
CA PRO A 168 32.01 8.56 -10.60
C PRO A 168 32.04 9.88 -11.38
N LYS A 169 33.22 10.47 -11.52
CA LYS A 169 33.42 11.74 -12.22
C LYS A 169 34.66 11.70 -13.09
N ILE A 170 34.48 11.96 -14.38
CA ILE A 170 35.59 12.09 -15.34
C ILE A 170 36.59 13.15 -14.84
N GLY A 171 37.88 12.81 -14.90
CA GLY A 171 39.00 13.62 -14.45
C GLY A 171 39.28 13.53 -12.94
N LYS A 172 38.52 12.74 -12.17
CA LYS A 172 38.82 12.44 -10.76
C LYS A 172 39.34 11.02 -10.60
N GLY A 173 40.17 10.80 -9.58
CA GLY A 173 40.51 9.45 -9.13
C GLY A 173 39.26 8.70 -8.66
N TYR A 174 39.06 7.46 -9.09
CA TYR A 174 37.90 6.63 -8.73
C TYR A 174 37.76 6.48 -7.21
N THR A 175 38.88 6.23 -6.53
CA THR A 175 38.97 6.17 -5.05
C THR A 175 38.33 7.39 -4.37
N TYR A 176 38.46 8.58 -4.94
CA TYR A 176 37.87 9.81 -4.40
C TYR A 176 36.39 9.98 -4.73
N CYS A 177 35.83 9.10 -5.54
CA CYS A 177 34.43 9.07 -5.92
C CYS A 177 33.63 8.06 -5.08
N VAL A 178 34.29 7.16 -4.33
CA VAL A 178 33.61 6.21 -3.45
C VAL A 178 33.17 6.91 -2.17
N VAL A 179 31.89 6.80 -1.84
CA VAL A 179 31.26 7.31 -0.62
C VAL A 179 31.22 6.20 0.40
N GLY A 180 32.17 6.18 1.32
CA GLY A 180 32.30 5.10 2.30
C GLY A 180 33.63 5.15 3.04
N GLU A 181 34.15 3.98 3.41
CA GLU A 181 35.47 3.88 4.03
C GLU A 181 36.58 4.37 3.08
N PRO A 182 37.70 4.89 3.60
CA PRO A 182 38.77 5.41 2.77
C PRO A 182 39.39 4.32 1.90
N TYR A 183 39.27 4.44 0.58
CA TYR A 183 40.07 3.65 -0.36
C TYR A 183 41.48 4.21 -0.38
N PHE A 184 42.47 3.33 -0.55
CA PHE A 184 43.81 3.77 -0.89
C PHE A 184 43.84 4.20 -2.36
N PRO A 185 44.25 5.44 -2.67
CA PRO A 185 44.27 5.91 -4.05
C PRO A 185 45.20 5.03 -4.89
N GLY A 186 44.64 4.45 -5.96
CA GLY A 186 45.38 3.65 -6.92
C GLY A 186 46.33 4.49 -7.77
N VAL A 187 47.41 3.87 -8.24
CA VAL A 187 48.22 4.43 -9.34
C VAL A 187 47.40 4.29 -10.63
N PHE A 188 47.28 5.35 -11.42
CA PHE A 188 46.47 5.38 -12.66
C PHE A 188 44.95 5.32 -12.48
N ASP A 189 44.46 5.83 -11.35
CA ASP A 189 43.05 5.71 -10.97
C ASP A 189 42.14 6.81 -11.52
N THR A 190 42.62 7.65 -12.45
CA THR A 190 41.81 8.78 -12.95
C THR A 190 40.78 8.29 -13.95
N ILE A 191 39.50 8.53 -13.65
CA ILE A 191 38.39 8.18 -14.54
C ILE A 191 38.50 9.00 -15.82
N SER A 192 38.68 8.33 -16.95
CA SER A 192 38.72 8.95 -18.28
C SER A 192 37.39 8.90 -19.01
N ASP A 193 36.59 7.87 -18.75
CA ASP A 193 35.32 7.66 -19.42
C ASP A 193 34.35 6.86 -18.53
N ILE A 194 33.05 6.98 -18.79
CA ILE A 194 31.99 6.26 -18.09
C ILE A 194 31.02 5.70 -19.14
N ILE A 195 30.93 4.38 -19.21
CA ILE A 195 30.00 3.68 -20.11
C ILE A 195 28.84 3.12 -19.30
N ILE A 196 27.62 3.38 -19.75
CA ILE A 196 26.37 2.89 -19.14
C ILE A 196 25.68 1.95 -20.13
N ILE A 197 25.37 0.73 -19.69
CA ILE A 197 24.76 -0.34 -20.49
C ILE A 197 23.48 -0.82 -19.78
N TRP A 198 22.33 -0.64 -20.41
CA TRP A 198 20.99 -1.00 -19.88
C TRP A 198 20.62 -2.47 -20.11
#